data_AF-A0AAU7CEA7-F1
#
_entry.id   AF-A0AAU7CEA7-F1
#
_cell.length_a   1.000
_cell.length_b   1.000
_cell.length_c   1.000
_cell.angle_alpha   90.00
_cell.angle_beta   90.00
_cell.angle_gamma   90.00
#
_symmetry.space_group_name_H-M   'P 1'
#
loop_
_entity.id
_entity.type
_entity.pdbx_description
1 polymer ?
#
loop_
_entity_poly.entity_id
_entity_poly.type
_entity_poly.pdbx_seq_one_letter_code
_entity_poly.pdbx_strand_id
1 'polypeptide(L)'
;MPTTLPLLLLMGTWLFALGSVVGSFLNVCIYRIPWQKSVIWPASHCPKCWSAIAARDNVPIFGWLVLGGKCRTCRNPIAIRYPLIEALVGTLFVAIFIVDVVHGRRVWQGELPSWLFATWFYHAILIALLVASTFIDYDLYIIPDAITVTGMIVGVALGTAYPWIRPEPSTALTAWGGFWTGVAGLLVGACLTGAVRLLGSLAVGREAMGLGDVTLMAMIGAFLGWQAAVLAFFIGPFFGLAHALGKLVKYVAKRLSGAKSSSADREIPFGPYLSMGAVALVLSWPWLWDGWAKDLFHTLFVLFLWVTMGVEG
;
A
#
# COMPACT_ATOMS: atom_id res chain seq x y z
N MET A 1 -18.86 -26.14 -11.52
CA MET A 1 -19.23 -24.74 -11.22
C MET A 1 -19.99 -24.56 -9.90
N PRO A 2 -20.99 -25.38 -9.50
CA PRO A 2 -21.73 -25.12 -8.24
C PRO A 2 -20.98 -25.53 -6.95
N THR A 3 -19.96 -26.39 -7.02
CA THR A 3 -19.20 -26.85 -5.84
C THR A 3 -18.05 -25.93 -5.42
N THR A 4 -17.59 -25.03 -6.29
CA THR A 4 -16.46 -24.12 -6.03
C THR A 4 -16.88 -22.79 -5.41
N LEU A 5 -18.10 -22.31 -5.72
CA LEU A 5 -18.59 -21.04 -5.19
C LEU A 5 -18.72 -21.02 -3.64
N PRO A 6 -19.29 -22.06 -2.99
CA PRO A 6 -19.35 -22.11 -1.53
C PRO A 6 -17.96 -22.08 -0.88
N LEU A 7 -16.99 -22.77 -1.48
CA LEU A 7 -15.60 -22.78 -1.02
C LEU A 7 -14.95 -21.40 -1.14
N LEU A 8 -15.10 -20.73 -2.29
CA LEU A 8 -14.56 -19.39 -2.50
C LEU A 8 -15.17 -18.36 -1.55
N LEU A 9 -16.46 -18.46 -1.26
CA LEU A 9 -17.13 -17.61 -0.27
C LEU A 9 -16.60 -17.87 1.14
N LEU A 10 -16.41 -19.14 1.52
CA LEU A 10 -15.82 -19.50 2.81
C LEU A 10 -14.38 -19.00 2.94
N MET A 11 -13.57 -19.13 1.89
CA MET A 11 -12.20 -18.60 1.88
C MET A 11 -12.21 -17.07 1.97
N GLY A 12 -13.06 -16.41 1.20
CA GLY A 12 -13.19 -14.95 1.23
C GLY A 12 -13.58 -14.43 2.61
N THR A 13 -14.52 -15.09 3.31
CA THR A 13 -14.88 -14.70 4.67
C THR A 13 -13.75 -14.91 5.68
N TRP A 14 -13.02 -16.03 5.57
CA TRP A 14 -11.82 -16.26 6.39
C TRP A 14 -10.72 -15.22 6.15
N LEU A 15 -10.47 -14.85 4.89
CA LEU A 15 -9.46 -13.85 4.55
C LEU A 15 -9.90 -12.43 4.96
N PHE A 16 -11.19 -12.12 4.89
CA PHE A 16 -11.72 -10.88 5.45
C PHE A 16 -11.51 -10.81 6.97
N ALA A 17 -11.81 -11.90 7.68
CA ALA A 17 -11.60 -11.98 9.12
C ALA A 17 -10.12 -11.82 9.49
N LEU A 18 -9.23 -12.54 8.78
CA LEU A 18 -7.78 -12.40 8.95
C LEU A 18 -7.30 -10.97 8.68
N GLY A 19 -7.72 -10.37 7.55
CA GLY A 19 -7.37 -9.00 7.22
C GLY A 19 -7.92 -7.99 8.24
N SER A 20 -9.09 -8.25 8.82
CA SER A 20 -9.64 -7.41 9.89
C SER A 20 -8.82 -7.51 11.18
N VAL A 21 -8.32 -8.70 11.52
CA VAL A 21 -7.38 -8.88 12.65
C VAL A 21 -6.07 -8.14 12.39
N VAL A 22 -5.51 -8.25 11.18
CA VAL A 22 -4.32 -7.50 10.78
C VAL A 22 -4.60 -6.01 10.86
N GLY A 23 -5.74 -5.52 10.36
CA GLY A 23 -6.14 -4.11 10.46
C GLY A 23 -6.26 -3.62 11.90
N SER A 24 -6.74 -4.48 12.82
CA SER A 24 -6.78 -4.17 14.25
C SER A 24 -5.36 -3.99 14.82
N PHE A 25 -4.43 -4.85 14.43
CA PHE A 25 -3.01 -4.70 14.77
C PHE A 25 -2.40 -3.44 14.13
N LEU A 26 -2.76 -3.11 12.88
CA LEU A 26 -2.27 -1.90 12.21
C LEU A 26 -2.70 -0.62 12.93
N ASN A 27 -3.90 -0.58 13.54
CA ASN A 27 -4.28 0.55 14.40
C ASN A 27 -3.27 0.77 15.54
N VAL A 28 -2.74 -0.31 16.13
CA VAL A 28 -1.68 -0.23 17.15
C VAL A 28 -0.38 0.29 16.54
N CYS A 29 0.02 -0.23 15.37
CA CYS A 29 1.21 0.23 14.66
C CYS A 29 1.16 1.72 14.31
N ILE A 30 0.05 2.18 13.72
CA ILE A 30 -0.18 3.57 13.34
C ILE A 30 -0.02 4.49 14.54
N TYR A 31 -0.56 4.11 15.70
CA TYR A 31 -0.46 4.91 16.91
C TYR A 31 0.92 4.86 17.57
N ARG A 32 1.65 3.74 17.53
CA ARG A 32 2.85 3.51 18.36
C ARG A 32 4.18 3.71 17.65
N ILE A 33 4.29 3.31 16.37
CA ILE A 33 5.55 3.35 15.61
C ILE A 33 6.12 4.78 15.52
N PRO A 34 5.34 5.83 15.22
CA PRO A 34 5.88 7.19 15.10
C PRO A 34 6.54 7.70 16.39
N TRP A 35 6.09 7.18 17.53
CA TRP A 35 6.58 7.55 18.85
C TRP A 35 7.60 6.56 19.41
N GLN A 36 8.11 5.63 18.58
CA GLN A 36 9.05 4.58 18.96
C GLN A 36 8.58 3.74 20.17
N LYS A 37 7.27 3.60 20.35
CA LYS A 37 6.69 2.79 21.41
C LYS A 37 6.62 1.34 20.97
N SER A 38 6.77 0.40 21.92
CA SER A 38 6.61 -1.03 21.63
C SER A 38 5.20 -1.35 21.14
N VAL A 39 5.12 -2.09 20.03
CA VAL A 39 3.85 -2.58 19.45
C VAL A 39 3.32 -3.81 20.16
N ILE A 40 4.16 -4.50 20.96
CA ILE A 40 3.81 -5.74 21.64
C ILE A 40 3.31 -5.46 23.06
N TRP A 41 3.94 -4.53 23.77
CA TRP A 41 3.65 -4.27 25.19
C TRP A 41 3.63 -2.77 25.49
N PRO A 42 2.71 -2.26 26.34
CA PRO A 42 1.61 -2.97 27.02
C PRO A 42 0.43 -3.27 26.09
N ALA A 43 -0.55 -4.05 26.56
CA ALA A 43 -1.80 -4.32 25.84
C ALA A 43 -2.63 -3.04 25.59
N SER A 44 -3.72 -3.15 24.83
CA SER A 44 -4.62 -2.01 24.57
C SER A 44 -5.47 -1.68 25.80
N HIS A 45 -5.57 -0.39 26.14
CA HIS A 45 -6.30 0.12 27.30
C HIS A 45 -7.13 1.34 26.92
N CYS A 46 -8.18 1.63 27.69
CA CYS A 46 -8.93 2.87 27.51
C CYS A 46 -8.08 4.09 27.92
N PRO A 47 -7.99 5.15 27.10
CA PRO A 47 -7.16 6.33 27.44
C PRO A 47 -7.72 7.17 28.59
N LYS A 48 -9.00 6.98 28.96
CA LYS A 48 -9.66 7.76 30.03
C LYS A 48 -9.63 7.03 31.38
N CYS A 49 -10.06 5.77 31.41
CA CYS A 49 -10.18 5.01 32.66
C CYS A 49 -9.08 3.96 32.85
N TRP A 50 -8.16 3.81 31.89
CA TRP A 50 -7.04 2.86 31.93
C TRP A 50 -7.43 1.38 32.11
N SER A 51 -8.71 1.04 32.02
CA SER A 51 -9.15 -0.35 32.03
C SER A 51 -8.64 -1.07 30.79
N ALA A 52 -8.08 -2.26 30.98
CA ALA A 52 -7.68 -3.13 29.89
C ALA A 52 -8.89 -3.46 28.99
N ILE A 53 -8.66 -3.48 27.68
CA ILE A 53 -9.69 -3.88 26.73
C ILE A 53 -9.81 -5.40 26.78
N ALA A 54 -11.00 -5.91 27.11
CA ALA A 54 -11.24 -7.35 27.14
C ALA A 54 -11.12 -7.94 25.72
N ALA A 55 -10.63 -9.18 25.58
CA ALA A 55 -10.47 -9.83 24.27
C ALA A 55 -11.78 -9.85 23.44
N ARG A 56 -12.93 -10.06 24.08
CA ARG A 56 -14.26 -10.01 23.45
C ARG A 56 -14.65 -8.62 22.91
N ASP A 57 -14.10 -7.57 23.49
CA ASP A 57 -14.33 -6.18 23.07
C ASP A 57 -13.35 -5.77 21.95
N ASN A 58 -12.31 -6.57 21.74
CA ASN A 58 -11.28 -6.38 20.73
C ASN A 58 -11.46 -7.29 19.50
N VAL A 59 -12.67 -7.86 19.32
CA VAL A 59 -13.02 -8.57 18.08
C VAL A 59 -13.17 -7.51 16.98
N PRO A 60 -12.40 -7.58 15.87
CA PRO A 60 -12.41 -6.56 14.84
C PRO A 60 -13.82 -6.28 14.31
N ILE A 61 -14.17 -5.01 14.13
CA ILE A 61 -15.46 -4.46 13.68
C ILE A 61 -16.59 -4.71 14.68
N PHE A 62 -16.84 -5.97 15.04
CA PHE A 62 -17.93 -6.38 15.91
C PHE A 62 -17.81 -5.88 17.34
N GLY A 63 -16.61 -5.85 17.92
CA GLY A 63 -16.38 -5.34 19.27
C GLY A 63 -16.83 -3.89 19.40
N TRP A 64 -16.51 -3.05 18.40
CA TRP A 64 -16.94 -1.66 18.35
C TRP A 64 -18.47 -1.54 18.19
N LEU A 65 -19.08 -2.34 17.32
CA LEU A 65 -20.52 -2.35 17.07
C LEU A 65 -21.32 -2.75 18.33
N VAL A 66 -20.91 -3.84 19.00
CA VAL A 66 -21.56 -4.34 20.23
C VAL A 66 -21.46 -3.33 21.37
N LEU A 67 -20.34 -2.61 21.46
CA LEU A 67 -20.15 -1.54 22.45
C LEU A 67 -20.85 -0.23 22.09
N GLY A 68 -21.40 -0.11 20.88
CA GLY A 68 -21.96 1.14 20.37
C GLY A 68 -20.93 2.26 20.30
N GLY A 69 -19.67 1.93 19.98
CA GLY A 69 -18.56 2.87 19.87
C GLY A 69 -18.16 3.55 21.18
N LYS A 70 -18.41 2.93 22.34
CA LYS A 70 -18.10 3.50 23.66
C LYS A 70 -17.40 2.49 24.55
N CYS A 71 -16.45 2.95 25.39
CA CYS A 71 -15.82 2.11 26.39
C CYS A 71 -16.86 1.46 27.31
N ARG A 72 -16.71 0.16 27.58
CA ARG A 72 -17.61 -0.61 28.45
C ARG A 72 -17.74 -0.02 29.86
N THR A 73 -16.62 0.44 30.43
CA THR A 73 -16.54 0.90 31.82
C THR A 73 -16.90 2.38 31.96
N CYS A 74 -16.24 3.27 31.21
CA CYS A 74 -16.37 4.72 31.40
C CYS A 74 -17.18 5.43 30.30
N ARG A 75 -17.72 4.70 29.32
CA ARG A 75 -18.48 5.22 28.17
C ARG A 75 -17.75 6.25 27.30
N ASN A 76 -16.42 6.40 27.46
CA ASN A 76 -15.61 7.25 26.60
C ASN A 76 -15.77 6.82 25.13
N PRO A 77 -15.99 7.74 24.18
CA PRO A 77 -16.15 7.38 22.78
C PRO A 77 -14.88 6.73 22.23
N ILE A 78 -15.08 5.70 21.39
CA ILE A 78 -14.04 5.02 20.63
C ILE A 78 -14.21 5.47 19.18
N ALA A 79 -13.14 6.00 18.57
CA ALA A 79 -13.22 6.58 17.24
C ALA A 79 -13.67 5.56 16.18
N ILE A 80 -14.53 5.98 15.25
CA ILE A 80 -15.00 5.14 14.13
C ILE A 80 -13.86 4.72 13.19
N ARG A 81 -12.73 5.43 13.23
CA ARG A 81 -11.53 5.11 12.44
C ARG A 81 -11.03 3.68 12.67
N TYR A 82 -11.12 3.17 13.91
CA TYR A 82 -10.65 1.82 14.23
C TYR A 82 -11.36 0.73 13.42
N PRO A 83 -12.71 0.58 13.49
CA PRO A 83 -13.43 -0.41 12.69
C PRO A 83 -13.36 -0.13 11.18
N LEU A 84 -13.16 1.12 10.75
CA LEU A 84 -12.98 1.44 9.33
C LEU A 84 -11.65 0.91 8.78
N ILE A 85 -10.55 1.02 9.53
CA ILE A 85 -9.26 0.45 9.14
C ILE A 85 -9.33 -1.08 9.13
N GLU A 86 -9.99 -1.68 10.12
CA GLU A 86 -10.22 -3.13 10.16
C GLU A 86 -11.00 -3.61 8.92
N ALA A 87 -12.11 -2.95 8.60
CA ALA A 87 -12.91 -3.27 7.41
C ALA A 87 -12.15 -3.01 6.09
N LEU A 88 -11.35 -1.94 6.02
CA LEU A 88 -10.53 -1.61 4.85
C LEU A 88 -9.52 -2.71 4.56
N VAL A 89 -8.73 -3.13 5.57
CA VAL A 89 -7.72 -4.16 5.40
C VAL A 89 -8.36 -5.52 5.10
N GLY A 90 -9.46 -5.86 5.79
CA GLY A 90 -10.25 -7.05 5.47
C GLY A 90 -10.72 -7.07 4.01
N THR A 91 -11.27 -5.95 3.52
CA THR A 91 -11.72 -5.82 2.13
C THR A 91 -10.57 -5.92 1.14
N LEU A 92 -9.44 -5.26 1.41
CA LEU A 92 -8.26 -5.31 0.54
C LEU A 92 -7.69 -6.72 0.46
N PHE A 93 -7.67 -7.48 1.56
CA PHE A 93 -7.23 -8.88 1.59
C PHE A 93 -8.11 -9.79 0.73
N VAL A 94 -9.43 -9.56 0.73
CA VAL A 94 -10.35 -10.25 -0.17
C VAL A 94 -10.15 -9.80 -1.62
N ALA A 95 -9.92 -8.51 -1.86
CA ALA A 95 -9.71 -7.99 -3.20
C ALA A 95 -8.47 -8.60 -3.87
N ILE A 96 -7.33 -8.67 -3.16
CA ILE A 96 -6.15 -9.36 -3.70
C ILE A 96 -6.37 -10.86 -3.86
N PHE A 97 -7.18 -11.51 -3.02
CA PHE A 97 -7.54 -12.92 -3.22
C PHE A 97 -8.32 -13.12 -4.52
N ILE A 98 -9.29 -12.25 -4.79
CA ILE A 98 -10.06 -12.29 -6.04
C ILE A 98 -9.14 -12.07 -7.24
N VAL A 99 -8.17 -11.17 -7.15
CA VAL A 99 -7.25 -10.88 -8.26
C VAL A 99 -6.21 -11.98 -8.45
N ASP A 100 -5.44 -12.29 -7.41
CA ASP A 100 -4.30 -13.21 -7.50
C ASP A 100 -4.72 -14.68 -7.62
N VAL A 101 -5.79 -15.08 -6.93
CA VAL A 101 -6.24 -16.48 -6.88
C VAL A 101 -7.35 -16.73 -7.89
N VAL A 102 -8.40 -15.90 -7.93
CA VAL A 102 -9.56 -16.18 -8.80
C VAL A 102 -9.32 -15.75 -10.25
N HIS A 103 -8.83 -14.54 -10.49
CA HIS A 103 -8.64 -14.01 -11.85
C HIS A 103 -7.26 -14.28 -12.44
N GLY A 104 -6.25 -14.53 -11.61
CA GLY A 104 -4.85 -14.69 -12.03
C GLY A 104 -4.55 -15.87 -12.96
N ARG A 105 -5.53 -16.55 -13.57
CA ARG A 105 -5.37 -17.69 -14.49
C ARG A 105 -4.52 -18.86 -13.94
N ARG A 106 -4.31 -18.92 -12.63
CA ARG A 106 -3.46 -19.90 -11.94
C ARG A 106 -4.27 -21.09 -11.34
N VAL A 107 -5.58 -21.13 -11.60
CA VAL A 107 -6.54 -22.17 -11.15
C VAL A 107 -6.80 -23.23 -12.24
N TRP A 108 -6.24 -23.09 -13.43
CA TRP A 108 -6.62 -23.86 -14.63
C TRP A 108 -6.01 -25.27 -14.72
N GLN A 109 -5.67 -25.91 -13.59
CA GLN A 109 -5.21 -27.31 -13.56
C GLN A 109 -5.79 -28.16 -12.41
N GLY A 110 -6.91 -27.74 -11.81
CA GLY A 110 -7.72 -28.65 -10.95
C GLY A 110 -7.20 -28.91 -9.54
N GLU A 111 -5.97 -28.51 -9.21
CA GLU A 111 -5.45 -28.45 -7.84
C GLU A 111 -5.17 -26.99 -7.48
N LEU A 112 -5.55 -26.54 -6.27
CA LEU A 112 -5.15 -25.24 -5.73
C LEU A 112 -3.70 -25.35 -5.28
N PRO A 113 -2.71 -24.84 -6.03
CA PRO A 113 -1.33 -25.10 -5.68
C PRO A 113 -0.91 -24.23 -4.50
N SER A 114 -0.09 -24.75 -3.60
CA SER A 114 0.42 -24.04 -2.40
C SER A 114 1.08 -22.69 -2.71
N TRP A 115 1.56 -22.47 -3.94
CA TRP A 115 2.18 -21.22 -4.38
C TRP A 115 1.20 -20.06 -4.63
N LEU A 116 -0.11 -20.31 -4.79
CA LEU A 116 -1.12 -19.25 -4.92
C LEU A 116 -1.23 -18.40 -3.65
N PHE A 117 -1.21 -19.06 -2.49
CA PHE A 117 -1.23 -18.38 -1.20
C PHE A 117 0.06 -17.60 -0.92
N ALA A 118 1.19 -18.00 -1.52
CA ALA A 118 2.46 -17.29 -1.37
C ALA A 118 2.43 -15.91 -2.04
N THR A 119 1.88 -15.81 -3.26
CA THR A 119 1.65 -14.52 -3.95
C THR A 119 0.70 -13.64 -3.14
N TRP A 120 -0.44 -14.20 -2.73
CA TRP A 120 -1.40 -13.46 -1.91
C TRP A 120 -0.77 -12.95 -0.61
N PHE A 121 -0.04 -13.80 0.11
CA PHE A 121 0.61 -13.42 1.37
C PHE A 121 1.65 -12.32 1.19
N TYR A 122 2.42 -12.39 0.11
CA TYR A 122 3.40 -11.36 -0.25
C TYR A 122 2.74 -10.00 -0.51
N HIS A 123 1.67 -9.95 -1.30
CA HIS A 123 0.90 -8.72 -1.53
C HIS A 123 0.15 -8.25 -0.27
N ALA A 124 -0.32 -9.17 0.58
CA ALA A 124 -0.94 -8.85 1.85
C ALA A 124 0.02 -8.12 2.81
N ILE A 125 1.30 -8.53 2.85
CA ILE A 125 2.35 -7.83 3.60
C ILE A 125 2.52 -6.41 3.05
N LEU A 126 2.69 -6.26 1.72
CA LEU A 126 2.82 -4.94 1.10
C LEU A 126 1.63 -4.05 1.47
N ILE A 127 0.40 -4.53 1.32
CA ILE A 127 -0.82 -3.79 1.65
C ILE A 127 -0.82 -3.37 3.11
N ALA A 128 -0.45 -4.25 4.03
CA ALA A 128 -0.40 -3.92 5.45
C ALA A 128 0.60 -2.78 5.73
N LEU A 129 1.79 -2.81 5.12
CA LEU A 129 2.81 -1.77 5.24
C LEU A 129 2.34 -0.44 4.59
N LEU A 130 1.68 -0.50 3.44
CA LEU A 130 1.13 0.67 2.75
C LEU A 130 0.00 1.32 3.55
N VAL A 131 -0.92 0.54 4.11
CA VAL A 131 -2.00 1.05 4.95
C VAL A 131 -1.43 1.72 6.20
N ALA A 132 -0.48 1.08 6.89
CA ALA A 132 0.18 1.68 8.04
C ALA A 132 0.89 3.00 7.67
N SER A 133 1.67 3.00 6.60
CA SER A 133 2.39 4.19 6.12
C SER A 133 1.43 5.32 5.73
N THR A 134 0.35 4.99 5.02
CA THR A 134 -0.67 5.95 4.57
C THR A 134 -1.31 6.67 5.74
N PHE A 135 -1.72 5.94 6.77
CA PHE A 135 -2.41 6.54 7.91
C PHE A 135 -1.47 7.29 8.86
N ILE A 136 -0.21 6.88 8.96
CA ILE A 136 0.81 7.64 9.69
C ILE A 136 1.14 8.94 8.94
N ASP A 137 1.35 8.87 7.63
CA ASP A 137 1.64 10.06 6.81
C ASP A 137 0.46 11.03 6.79
N TYR A 138 -0.76 10.52 6.71
CA TYR A 138 -1.97 11.36 6.78
C TYR A 138 -2.09 12.11 8.11
N ASP A 139 -1.71 11.49 9.23
CA ASP A 139 -1.83 12.10 10.56
C ASP A 139 -0.65 13.01 10.91
N LEU A 140 0.56 12.64 10.50
CA LEU A 140 1.81 13.21 11.02
C LEU A 140 2.75 13.74 9.93
N TYR A 141 2.43 13.61 8.65
CA TYR A 141 3.26 14.02 7.51
C TYR A 141 4.67 13.40 7.51
N ILE A 142 4.78 12.19 8.08
CA ILE A 142 6.03 11.42 8.13
C ILE A 142 5.76 9.97 7.73
N ILE A 143 6.74 9.35 7.09
CA ILE A 143 6.74 7.91 6.79
C ILE A 143 7.89 7.28 7.58
N PRO A 144 7.61 6.45 8.61
CA PRO A 144 8.65 5.88 9.44
C PRO A 144 9.55 4.90 8.69
N ASP A 145 10.87 5.09 8.81
CA ASP A 145 11.87 4.19 8.22
C ASP A 145 11.73 2.74 8.69
N ALA A 146 11.23 2.53 9.92
CA ALA A 146 10.95 1.20 10.44
C ALA A 146 9.96 0.41 9.55
N ILE A 147 9.04 1.08 8.85
CA ILE A 147 8.10 0.45 7.94
C ILE A 147 8.73 0.25 6.56
N THR A 148 9.32 1.30 5.98
CA THR A 148 9.86 1.26 4.61
C THR A 148 11.10 0.39 4.49
N VAL A 149 12.05 0.48 5.45
CA VAL A 149 13.27 -0.34 5.46
C VAL A 149 12.94 -1.82 5.67
N THR A 150 12.07 -2.12 6.65
CA THR A 150 11.61 -3.50 6.86
C THR A 150 10.91 -4.03 5.61
N GLY A 151 10.06 -3.22 4.99
CA GLY A 151 9.41 -3.57 3.73
C GLY A 151 10.40 -3.84 2.60
N MET A 152 11.40 -2.98 2.41
CA MET A 152 12.44 -3.18 1.38
C MET A 152 13.17 -4.52 1.59
N ILE A 153 13.58 -4.82 2.82
CA ILE A 153 14.26 -6.09 3.15
C ILE A 153 13.34 -7.28 2.86
N VAL A 154 12.09 -7.23 3.34
CA VAL A 154 11.12 -8.31 3.14
C VAL A 154 10.77 -8.51 1.66
N GLY A 155 10.56 -7.43 0.91
CA GLY A 155 10.24 -7.47 -0.52
C GLY A 155 11.37 -8.08 -1.36
N VAL A 156 12.63 -7.70 -1.09
CA VAL A 156 13.78 -8.30 -1.77
C VAL A 156 13.97 -9.75 -1.32
N ALA A 157 13.95 -10.04 -0.01
CA ALA A 157 14.21 -11.38 0.50
C ALA A 157 13.17 -12.41 0.03
N LEU A 158 11.88 -12.11 0.19
CA LEU A 158 10.82 -13.03 -0.21
C LEU A 158 10.74 -13.19 -1.73
N GLY A 159 10.90 -12.11 -2.50
CA GLY A 159 10.91 -12.23 -3.96
C GLY A 159 12.22 -12.79 -4.53
N THR A 160 13.28 -12.91 -3.73
CA THR A 160 14.48 -13.71 -4.06
C THR A 160 14.21 -15.19 -3.80
N ALA A 161 13.61 -15.52 -2.65
CA ALA A 161 13.28 -16.88 -2.27
C ALA A 161 12.20 -17.50 -3.17
N TYR A 162 11.22 -16.71 -3.58
CA TYR A 162 10.11 -17.14 -4.43
C TYR A 162 9.89 -16.16 -5.59
N PRO A 163 10.73 -16.21 -6.65
CA PRO A 163 10.71 -15.23 -7.75
C PRO A 163 9.36 -15.05 -8.47
N TRP A 164 8.54 -16.10 -8.52
CA TRP A 164 7.23 -16.12 -9.18
C TRP A 164 6.11 -15.38 -8.43
N ILE A 165 6.37 -14.89 -7.21
CA ILE A 165 5.35 -14.18 -6.41
C ILE A 165 5.14 -12.73 -6.86
N ARG A 166 6.07 -12.16 -7.61
CA ARG A 166 5.97 -10.77 -8.11
C ARG A 166 5.04 -10.69 -9.33
N PRO A 167 4.47 -9.50 -9.61
CA PRO A 167 3.69 -9.26 -10.82
C PRO A 167 4.54 -9.53 -12.09
N GLU A 168 3.94 -10.19 -13.10
CA GLU A 168 4.58 -10.52 -14.38
C GLU A 168 4.82 -9.26 -15.24
N PRO A 169 6.01 -9.00 -15.83
CA PRO A 169 7.03 -9.97 -16.17
C PRO A 169 8.11 -9.96 -15.10
N SER A 170 8.05 -10.94 -14.22
CA SER A 170 9.23 -11.35 -13.50
C SER A 170 10.13 -12.02 -14.54
N THR A 171 11.08 -11.25 -15.07
CA THR A 171 12.30 -11.77 -15.72
C THR A 171 13.08 -12.74 -14.81
N ALA A 172 12.67 -12.83 -13.55
CA ALA A 172 13.19 -13.70 -12.52
C ALA A 172 12.51 -15.08 -12.50
N LEU A 173 13.04 -16.02 -13.28
CA LEU A 173 12.74 -17.45 -13.10
C LEU A 173 13.64 -18.11 -12.03
N THR A 174 14.71 -17.41 -11.63
CA THR A 174 15.72 -17.90 -10.68
C THR A 174 15.82 -16.97 -9.48
N ALA A 175 16.34 -17.47 -8.36
CA ALA A 175 16.58 -16.67 -7.16
C ALA A 175 17.44 -15.44 -7.46
N TRP A 176 18.48 -15.60 -8.28
CA TRP A 176 19.36 -14.50 -8.70
C TRP A 176 18.62 -13.43 -9.51
N GLY A 177 17.77 -13.85 -10.45
CA GLY A 177 16.88 -12.92 -11.15
C GLY A 177 15.96 -12.20 -10.16
N GLY A 178 15.41 -12.92 -9.18
CA GLY A 178 14.48 -12.39 -8.19
C GLY A 178 15.12 -11.32 -7.30
N PHE A 179 16.39 -11.53 -6.92
CA PHE A 179 17.18 -10.54 -6.20
C PHE A 179 17.34 -9.25 -7.02
N TRP A 180 17.82 -9.35 -8.25
CA TRP A 180 18.06 -8.19 -9.10
C TRP A 180 16.77 -7.48 -9.52
N THR A 181 15.66 -8.18 -9.73
CA THR A 181 14.36 -7.53 -9.97
C THR A 181 13.92 -6.70 -8.77
N GLY A 182 14.09 -7.20 -7.55
CA GLY A 182 13.78 -6.46 -6.33
C GLY A 182 14.69 -5.24 -6.13
N VAL A 183 16.00 -5.43 -6.31
CA VAL A 183 16.99 -4.34 -6.20
C VAL A 183 16.77 -3.27 -7.27
N ALA A 184 16.56 -3.68 -8.53
CA ALA A 184 16.26 -2.75 -9.62
C ALA A 184 14.95 -2.00 -9.35
N GLY A 185 13.91 -2.68 -8.86
CA GLY A 185 12.66 -2.05 -8.47
C GLY A 185 12.85 -1.01 -7.36
N LEU A 186 13.61 -1.36 -6.31
CA LEU A 186 13.96 -0.45 -5.22
C LEU A 186 14.68 0.79 -5.74
N LEU A 187 15.73 0.59 -6.53
CA LEU A 187 16.54 1.69 -7.09
C LEU A 187 15.72 2.57 -8.02
N VAL A 188 14.95 1.99 -8.95
CA VAL A 188 14.11 2.75 -9.87
C VAL A 188 13.04 3.53 -9.13
N GLY A 189 12.37 2.94 -8.14
CA GLY A 189 11.40 3.63 -7.29
C GLY A 189 12.03 4.81 -6.55
N ALA A 190 13.19 4.59 -5.91
CA ALA A 190 13.92 5.64 -5.21
C ALA A 190 14.41 6.75 -6.15
N CYS A 191 15.00 6.39 -7.29
CA CYS A 191 15.53 7.33 -8.26
C CYS A 191 14.43 8.17 -8.91
N LEU A 192 13.30 7.57 -9.27
CA LEU A 192 12.20 8.28 -9.91
C LEU A 192 11.62 9.35 -8.98
N THR A 193 11.28 8.96 -7.75
CA THR A 193 10.73 9.90 -6.76
C THR A 193 11.79 10.88 -6.24
N GLY A 194 13.03 10.43 -6.09
CA GLY A 194 14.17 11.27 -5.73
C GLY A 194 14.49 12.34 -6.78
N ALA A 195 14.37 12.01 -8.07
CA ALA A 195 14.54 12.96 -9.17
C ALA A 195 13.45 14.04 -9.14
N VAL A 196 12.18 13.65 -8.95
CA VAL A 196 11.08 14.62 -8.81
C VAL A 196 11.28 15.50 -7.58
N ARG A 197 11.71 14.92 -6.45
CA ARG A 197 12.06 15.70 -5.25
C ARG A 197 13.16 16.71 -5.55
N LEU A 198 14.26 16.29 -6.18
CA LEU A 198 15.40 17.16 -6.49
C LEU A 198 14.99 18.29 -7.44
N LEU A 199 14.42 17.95 -8.59
CA LEU A 199 14.01 18.92 -9.61
C LEU A 199 12.93 19.87 -9.08
N GLY A 200 11.95 19.33 -8.36
CA GLY A 200 10.92 20.14 -7.70
C GLY A 200 11.49 21.07 -6.65
N SER A 201 12.45 20.61 -5.85
CA SER A 201 13.06 21.44 -4.79
C SER A 201 13.91 22.55 -5.37
N LEU A 202 14.62 22.29 -6.48
CA LEU A 202 15.35 23.30 -7.23
C LEU A 202 14.41 24.34 -7.86
N ALA A 203 13.27 23.92 -8.42
CA ALA A 203 12.32 24.81 -9.05
C ALA A 203 11.57 25.71 -8.04
N VAL A 204 11.24 25.19 -6.86
CA VAL A 204 10.43 25.89 -5.85
C VAL A 204 11.31 26.63 -4.82
N GLY A 205 12.62 26.33 -4.76
CA GLY A 205 13.56 26.94 -3.81
C GLY A 205 13.37 26.48 -2.36
N ARG A 206 12.61 25.40 -2.15
CA ARG A 206 12.36 24.75 -0.85
C ARG A 206 12.07 23.28 -1.10
N GLU A 207 12.14 22.44 -0.07
CA GLU A 207 11.84 21.02 -0.21
C GLU A 207 10.43 20.80 -0.78
N ALA A 208 10.38 20.20 -1.98
CA ALA A 208 9.12 19.96 -2.69
C ALA A 208 8.40 18.71 -2.20
N MET A 209 9.13 17.75 -1.65
CA MET A 209 8.65 16.43 -1.30
C MET A 209 9.49 15.83 -0.16
N GLY A 210 8.87 15.02 0.70
CA GLY A 210 9.55 14.39 1.83
C GLY A 210 10.47 13.25 1.40
N LEU A 211 11.52 12.98 2.18
CA LEU A 211 12.36 11.78 1.96
C LEU A 211 11.57 10.48 2.14
N GLY A 212 10.55 10.50 2.99
CA GLY A 212 9.66 9.37 3.23
C GLY A 212 8.98 8.85 1.96
N ASP A 213 8.61 9.73 1.02
CA ASP A 213 7.99 9.33 -0.23
C ASP A 213 8.96 8.56 -1.13
N VAL A 214 10.25 8.92 -1.09
CA VAL A 214 11.32 8.23 -1.81
C VAL A 214 11.51 6.81 -1.25
N THR A 215 11.57 6.67 0.07
CA THR A 215 11.74 5.35 0.71
C THR A 215 10.48 4.48 0.57
N LEU A 216 9.29 5.10 0.54
CA LEU A 216 8.04 4.40 0.23
C LEU A 216 8.04 3.83 -1.19
N MET A 217 8.45 4.61 -2.19
CA MET A 217 8.54 4.11 -3.57
C MET A 217 9.65 3.09 -3.76
N ALA A 218 10.74 3.20 -3.02
CA ALA A 218 11.79 2.19 -2.96
C ALA A 218 11.23 0.86 -2.40
N MET A 219 10.42 0.91 -1.34
CA MET A 219 9.71 -0.26 -0.81
C MET A 219 8.72 -0.85 -1.81
N ILE A 220 7.87 -0.02 -2.44
CA ILE A 220 6.91 -0.47 -3.47
C ILE A 220 7.65 -1.19 -4.61
N GLY A 221 8.76 -0.62 -5.09
CA GLY A 221 9.56 -1.22 -6.14
C GLY A 221 10.27 -2.50 -5.72
N ALA A 222 10.75 -2.60 -4.47
CA ALA A 222 11.29 -3.86 -3.94
C ALA A 222 10.26 -4.99 -3.99
N PHE A 223 8.99 -4.68 -3.73
CA PHE A 223 7.90 -5.65 -3.79
C PHE A 223 7.48 -5.97 -5.23
N LEU A 224 7.19 -4.96 -6.04
CA LEU A 224 6.49 -5.14 -7.31
C LEU A 224 7.43 -5.22 -8.53
N GLY A 225 8.71 -4.86 -8.38
CA GLY A 225 9.65 -4.69 -9.49
C GLY A 225 9.59 -3.29 -10.10
N TRP A 226 10.50 -3.02 -11.04
CA TRP A 226 10.72 -1.66 -11.55
C TRP A 226 9.62 -1.18 -12.50
N GLN A 227 9.09 -2.03 -13.39
CA GLN A 227 8.01 -1.65 -14.30
C GLN A 227 6.77 -1.23 -13.51
N ALA A 228 6.41 -2.05 -12.53
CA ALA A 228 5.28 -1.78 -11.65
C ALA A 228 5.51 -0.53 -10.79
N ALA A 229 6.74 -0.32 -10.27
CA ALA A 229 7.06 0.90 -9.53
C ALA A 229 6.87 2.17 -10.37
N VAL A 230 7.32 2.15 -11.63
CA VAL A 230 7.14 3.28 -12.57
C VAL A 230 5.66 3.56 -12.79
N LEU A 231 4.86 2.53 -13.09
CA LEU A 231 3.42 2.71 -13.30
C LEU A 231 2.70 3.18 -12.03
N ALA A 232 2.99 2.60 -10.87
CA ALA A 232 2.42 3.02 -9.59
C ALA A 232 2.71 4.50 -9.30
N PHE A 233 3.93 4.96 -9.58
CA PHE A 233 4.32 6.36 -9.41
C PHE A 233 3.49 7.30 -10.28
N PHE A 234 3.22 6.96 -11.54
CA PHE A 234 2.42 7.81 -12.43
C PHE A 234 0.91 7.69 -12.15
N ILE A 235 0.43 6.54 -11.68
CA ILE A 235 -0.97 6.36 -11.28
C ILE A 235 -1.30 7.14 -10.00
N GLY A 236 -0.37 7.18 -9.03
CA GLY A 236 -0.58 7.82 -7.74
C GLY A 236 -1.14 9.26 -7.81
N PRO A 237 -0.52 10.19 -8.57
CA PRO A 237 -1.01 11.55 -8.76
C PRO A 237 -2.47 11.66 -9.20
N PHE A 238 -3.02 10.70 -9.96
CA PHE A 238 -4.42 10.74 -10.37
C PHE A 238 -5.38 10.60 -9.18
N PHE A 239 -5.01 9.80 -8.17
CA PHE A 239 -5.77 9.73 -6.91
C PHE A 239 -5.62 11.01 -6.08
N GLY A 240 -4.43 11.64 -6.13
CA GLY A 240 -4.17 12.91 -5.47
C GLY A 240 -4.89 14.11 -6.09
N LEU A 241 -5.16 14.06 -7.40
CA LEU A 241 -5.73 15.18 -8.16
C LEU A 241 -7.09 15.62 -7.61
N ALA A 242 -7.99 14.68 -7.30
CA ALA A 242 -9.30 15.02 -6.76
C ALA A 242 -9.22 15.73 -5.40
N HIS A 243 -8.33 15.27 -4.50
CA HIS A 243 -8.13 15.92 -3.20
C HIS A 243 -7.42 17.27 -3.35
N ALA A 244 -6.44 17.38 -4.25
CA ALA A 244 -5.78 18.63 -4.58
C ALA A 244 -6.77 19.67 -5.12
N LEU A 245 -7.67 19.29 -6.04
CA LEU A 245 -8.75 20.13 -6.54
C LEU A 245 -9.70 20.56 -5.41
N GLY A 246 -10.10 19.63 -4.54
CA GLY A 246 -10.94 19.95 -3.39
C GLY A 246 -10.30 20.95 -2.42
N LYS A 247 -9.00 20.83 -2.14
CA LYS A 247 -8.26 21.82 -1.34
C LYS A 247 -8.10 23.14 -2.06
N LEU A 248 -7.86 23.14 -3.38
CA LEU A 248 -7.77 24.37 -4.17
C LEU A 248 -9.08 25.15 -4.13
N VAL A 249 -10.23 24.50 -4.29
CA VAL A 249 -11.55 25.13 -4.19
C VAL A 249 -11.75 25.74 -2.79
N LYS A 250 -11.43 25.00 -1.72
CA LYS A 250 -11.50 25.51 -0.34
C LYS A 250 -10.57 26.69 -0.10
N TYR A 251 -9.35 26.65 -0.64
CA TYR A 251 -8.37 27.72 -0.56
C TYR A 251 -8.86 28.99 -1.26
N VAL A 252 -9.35 28.86 -2.50
CA VAL A 252 -9.92 29.98 -3.27
C VAL A 252 -11.14 30.54 -2.56
N ALA A 253 -12.06 29.71 -2.07
CA ALA A 253 -13.23 30.15 -1.33
C ALA A 253 -12.85 30.93 -0.05
N LYS A 254 -11.87 30.45 0.73
CA LYS A 254 -11.36 31.16 1.92
C LYS A 254 -10.68 32.49 1.55
N ARG A 255 -9.94 32.52 0.43
CA ARG A 255 -9.27 33.73 -0.04
C ARG A 255 -10.27 34.80 -0.50
N LEU A 256 -11.35 34.37 -1.18
CA LEU A 256 -12.44 35.24 -1.60
C LEU A 256 -13.28 35.75 -0.42
N SER A 257 -13.45 34.95 0.63
CA SER A 257 -14.18 35.35 1.85
C SER A 257 -13.34 36.15 2.86
N GLY A 258 -12.07 36.46 2.54
CA GLY A 258 -11.16 37.19 3.44
C GLY A 258 -10.70 36.37 4.66
N ALA A 259 -10.98 35.08 4.70
CA ALA A 259 -10.58 34.20 5.80
C ALA A 259 -9.07 33.91 5.76
N LYS A 260 -8.41 33.85 6.92
CA LYS A 260 -6.99 33.52 7.03
C LYS A 260 -6.74 32.08 6.54
N SER A 261 -5.84 31.92 5.57
CA SER A 261 -5.40 30.60 5.08
C SER A 261 -4.34 30.00 6.01
N SER A 262 -4.58 28.77 6.47
CA SER A 262 -3.64 28.02 7.30
C SER A 262 -2.56 27.30 6.46
N SER A 263 -1.49 26.83 7.09
CA SER A 263 -0.51 25.92 6.47
C SER A 263 -1.10 24.55 6.15
N ALA A 264 -2.00 24.04 7.00
CA ALA A 264 -2.73 22.78 6.77
C ALA A 264 -3.63 22.82 5.52
N ASP A 265 -4.09 24.01 5.10
CA ASP A 265 -4.83 24.19 3.84
C ASP A 265 -3.91 24.01 2.60
N ARG A 266 -2.59 24.07 2.77
CA ARG A 266 -1.59 24.07 1.69
C ARG A 266 -0.77 22.79 1.59
N GLU A 267 -0.58 22.09 2.72
CA GLU A 267 0.22 20.86 2.75
C GLU A 267 -0.64 19.63 2.45
N ILE A 268 -0.17 18.77 1.55
CA ILE A 268 -0.83 17.54 1.16
C ILE A 268 0.19 16.40 1.31
N PRO A 269 -0.07 15.39 2.15
CA PRO A 269 0.79 14.22 2.25
C PRO A 269 0.67 13.42 0.94
N PHE A 270 1.80 13.12 0.30
CA PHE A 270 1.81 12.47 -1.01
C PHE A 270 1.86 10.94 -0.90
N GLY A 271 2.41 10.40 0.19
CA GLY A 271 2.51 8.98 0.49
C GLY A 271 1.20 8.20 0.38
N PRO A 272 0.04 8.71 0.87
CA PRO A 272 -1.26 8.09 0.65
C PRO A 272 -1.58 7.83 -0.81
N TYR A 273 -1.29 8.75 -1.71
CA TYR A 273 -1.64 8.58 -3.13
C TYR A 273 -0.68 7.64 -3.85
N LEU A 274 0.60 7.66 -3.48
CA LEU A 274 1.55 6.63 -3.95
C LEU A 274 1.11 5.24 -3.52
N SER A 275 0.67 5.10 -2.26
CA SER A 275 0.12 3.85 -1.73
C SER A 275 -1.15 3.43 -2.46
N MET A 276 -2.06 4.36 -2.74
CA MET A 276 -3.26 4.09 -3.55
C MET A 276 -2.90 3.68 -4.98
N GLY A 277 -1.91 4.32 -5.60
CA GLY A 277 -1.39 3.96 -6.91
C GLY A 277 -0.85 2.53 -6.93
N ALA A 278 -0.06 2.16 -5.92
CA ALA A 278 0.45 0.79 -5.77
C ALA A 278 -0.67 -0.24 -5.53
N VAL A 279 -1.64 0.05 -4.66
CA VAL A 279 -2.79 -0.85 -4.42
C VAL A 279 -3.63 -1.01 -5.69
N ALA A 280 -3.94 0.09 -6.37
CA ALA A 280 -4.69 0.04 -7.62
C ALA A 280 -3.95 -0.79 -8.67
N LEU A 281 -2.63 -0.61 -8.77
CA LEU A 281 -1.80 -1.39 -9.68
C LEU A 281 -1.81 -2.87 -9.33
N VAL A 282 -1.59 -3.26 -8.06
CA VAL A 282 -1.67 -4.67 -7.63
C VAL A 282 -3.02 -5.29 -7.98
N LEU A 283 -4.12 -4.55 -7.77
CA LEU A 283 -5.47 -5.04 -8.06
C LEU A 283 -5.82 -5.07 -9.55
N SER A 284 -5.08 -4.39 -10.41
CA SER A 284 -5.37 -4.27 -11.85
C SER A 284 -4.25 -4.79 -12.75
N TRP A 285 -3.15 -5.29 -12.17
CA TRP A 285 -1.94 -5.65 -12.89
C TRP A 285 -2.17 -6.62 -14.04
N PRO A 286 -2.89 -7.76 -13.87
CA PRO A 286 -3.10 -8.69 -14.98
C PRO A 286 -3.74 -8.04 -16.20
N TRP A 287 -4.74 -7.18 -16.00
CA TRP A 287 -5.45 -6.50 -17.07
C TRP A 287 -4.63 -5.37 -17.69
N LEU A 288 -3.88 -4.61 -16.88
CA LEU A 288 -3.02 -3.54 -17.38
C LEU A 288 -1.83 -4.09 -18.17
N TRP A 289 -1.23 -5.17 -17.67
CA TRP A 289 -0.08 -5.83 -18.29
C TRP A 289 -0.44 -6.40 -19.65
N ASP A 290 -1.48 -7.24 -19.70
CA ASP A 290 -1.96 -7.87 -20.94
C ASP A 290 -2.61 -6.86 -21.90
N GLY A 291 -3.13 -5.75 -21.39
CA GLY A 291 -3.85 -4.76 -22.18
C GLY A 291 -2.95 -3.80 -22.97
N TRP A 292 -1.96 -3.18 -22.32
CA TRP A 292 -1.11 -2.17 -22.97
C TRP A 292 0.27 -2.00 -22.36
N ALA A 293 0.45 -2.29 -21.06
CA ALA A 293 1.70 -1.99 -20.39
C ALA A 293 2.87 -2.81 -20.95
N LYS A 294 2.63 -4.07 -21.34
CA LYS A 294 3.64 -4.91 -22.00
C LYS A 294 4.16 -4.27 -23.29
N ASP A 295 3.25 -3.79 -24.14
CA ASP A 295 3.60 -3.17 -25.41
C ASP A 295 4.31 -1.83 -25.21
N LEU A 296 3.88 -1.04 -24.20
CA LEU A 296 4.57 0.19 -23.83
C LEU A 296 6.03 -0.09 -23.46
N PHE A 297 6.29 -1.00 -22.52
CA PHE A 297 7.65 -1.29 -22.08
C PHE A 297 8.50 -1.92 -23.18
N HIS A 298 7.91 -2.79 -24.01
CA HIS A 298 8.61 -3.33 -25.18
C HIS A 298 9.01 -2.22 -26.17
N THR A 299 8.09 -1.30 -26.47
CA THR A 299 8.34 -0.17 -27.36
C THR A 299 9.40 0.76 -26.81
N LEU A 300 9.33 1.10 -25.52
CA LEU A 300 10.36 1.91 -24.85
C LEU A 300 11.74 1.23 -24.89
N PHE A 301 11.80 -0.09 -24.71
CA PHE A 301 13.04 -0.84 -24.79
C PHE A 301 13.63 -0.84 -26.21
N VAL A 302 12.80 -1.07 -27.23
CA VAL A 302 13.23 -1.01 -28.64
C VAL A 302 13.71 0.39 -29.00
N LEU A 303 12.98 1.44 -28.61
CA LEU A 303 13.40 2.83 -28.83
C LEU A 303 14.73 3.14 -28.12
N PHE A 304 14.92 2.65 -26.90
CA PHE A 304 16.19 2.80 -26.18
C PHE A 304 17.35 2.13 -26.94
N LEU A 305 17.18 0.89 -27.41
CA LEU A 305 18.18 0.21 -28.22
C LEU A 305 18.46 0.94 -29.53
N TRP A 306 17.42 1.45 -30.18
CA TRP A 306 17.55 2.22 -31.42
C TRP A 306 18.39 3.49 -31.21
N VAL A 307 18.08 4.27 -30.16
CA VAL A 307 18.80 5.50 -29.82
C VAL A 307 20.25 5.24 -29.40
N THR A 308 20.50 4.16 -28.66
CA THR A 308 21.82 3.88 -28.07
C THR A 308 22.75 3.07 -28.96
N MET A 309 22.20 2.14 -29.74
CA MET A 309 22.97 1.22 -30.59
C MET A 309 22.90 1.58 -32.08
N GLY A 310 22.09 2.57 -32.47
CA GLY A 310 22.02 3.07 -33.84
C GLY A 310 21.63 2.00 -34.85
N VAL A 311 20.71 1.11 -34.47
CA VAL A 311 20.22 0.06 -35.39
C VAL A 311 19.42 0.73 -36.50
N GLU A 312 20.05 1.03 -37.63
CA GLU A 312 19.38 1.43 -38.85
C GLU A 312 18.44 0.29 -39.27
N GLY A 313 17.17 0.64 -39.51
CA GLY A 313 16.09 -0.32 -39.79
C GLY A 313 16.17 -0.95 -41.17
#